data_AF-A0A8T7M4L9-F1
#
_entry.id   AF-A0A8T7M4L9-F1
#
_cell.length_a   1.000
_cell.length_b   1.000
_cell.length_c   1.000
_cell.angle_alpha   90.00
_cell.angle_beta   90.00
_cell.angle_gamma   90.00
#
_symmetry.space_group_name_H-M   'P 1'
#
loop_
_entity.id
_entity.type
_entity.pdbx_description
1 polymer ?
#
loop_
_entity_poly.entity_id
_entity_poly.type
_entity_poly.pdbx_seq_one_letter_code
_entity_poly.pdbx_strand_id
1 'polypeptide(L)'
;MNIAYFRKSNYSLNQTVENVNRKAREQGWKILGEVDLPDQGGKMLLICRPEWLSTVINEDYNLLGFLPCAITIFEREGEVRVGTGQPTIIKALSQSQDIAELAGQAESQTRELIHEAAGVSDLKPTGVKLYSTRSCPYCNMEKNWLEGHKIEHQVVYVDNDQKEAKAMVNKTGQMGVPVTEILFENGESEYIIGFDKPKLSSLLGV
;
A
#
# COMPACT_ATOMS: atom_id res chain seq x y z
N MET A 1 -8.34 -1.75 -5.92
CA MET A 1 -7.19 -0.91 -5.50
C MET A 1 -6.98 -1.13 -4.02
N ASN A 2 -5.76 -1.44 -3.58
CA ASN A 2 -5.49 -1.58 -2.15
C ASN A 2 -5.36 -0.18 -1.55
N ILE A 3 -6.39 0.26 -0.83
CA ILE A 3 -6.43 1.59 -0.21
C ILE A 3 -5.79 1.63 1.17
N ALA A 4 -5.39 0.46 1.68
CA ALA A 4 -4.82 0.29 2.99
C ALA A 4 -3.74 -0.79 2.95
N TYR A 5 -2.85 -0.74 3.93
CA TYR A 5 -1.80 -1.70 4.15
C TYR A 5 -1.96 -2.28 5.56
N PHE A 6 -2.33 -3.55 5.64
CA PHE A 6 -2.50 -4.29 6.90
C PHE A 6 -1.61 -5.52 6.91
N ARG A 7 -1.10 -5.87 8.09
CA ARG A 7 -0.35 -7.10 8.33
C ARG A 7 -0.86 -7.79 9.58
N LYS A 8 -0.85 -9.12 9.55
CA LYS A 8 -1.01 -9.94 10.74
C LYS A 8 0.23 -9.77 11.62
N SER A 9 0.03 -9.44 12.89
CA SER A 9 1.11 -9.32 13.86
C SER A 9 1.47 -10.69 14.42
N ASN A 10 2.77 -10.89 14.66
CA ASN A 10 3.31 -12.04 15.39
C ASN A 10 3.20 -11.87 16.93
N TYR A 11 2.63 -10.77 17.40
CA TYR A 11 2.50 -10.43 18.81
C TYR A 11 1.04 -10.31 19.23
N SER A 12 0.80 -10.32 20.56
CA SER A 12 -0.53 -10.06 21.12
C SER A 12 -0.96 -8.61 20.91
N LEU A 13 -2.26 -8.33 21.02
CA LEU A 13 -2.82 -6.99 20.81
C LEU A 13 -2.10 -5.90 21.62
N ASN A 14 -1.90 -6.14 22.92
CA ASN A 14 -1.23 -5.18 23.81
C ASN A 14 0.24 -4.98 23.42
N GLN A 15 0.96 -6.06 23.09
CA GLN A 15 2.35 -5.97 22.66
C GLN A 15 2.49 -5.22 21.33
N THR A 16 1.59 -5.46 20.37
CA THR A 16 1.58 -4.73 19.09
C THR A 16 1.32 -3.26 19.32
N VAL A 17 0.37 -2.89 20.18
CA VAL A 17 0.11 -1.49 20.57
C VAL A 17 1.35 -0.84 21.17
N GLU A 18 1.99 -1.49 22.16
CA GLU A 18 3.21 -0.99 22.81
C GLU A 18 4.35 -0.84 21.80
N ASN A 19 4.51 -1.81 20.90
CA ASN A 19 5.51 -1.78 19.85
C ASN A 19 5.28 -0.63 18.88
N VAL A 20 4.05 -0.40 18.39
CA VAL A 20 3.76 0.75 17.51
C VAL A 20 4.09 2.05 18.24
N ASN A 21 3.67 2.20 19.49
CA ASN A 21 3.96 3.40 20.30
C ASN A 21 5.46 3.66 20.44
N ARG A 22 6.24 2.64 20.79
CA ARG A 22 7.68 2.73 21.00
C ARG A 22 8.41 2.97 19.67
N LYS A 23 8.13 2.17 18.64
CA LYS A 23 8.78 2.26 17.32
C LYS A 23 8.47 3.57 16.60
N ALA A 24 7.24 4.07 16.72
CA ALA A 24 6.88 5.39 16.18
C ALA A 24 7.79 6.47 16.78
N ARG A 25 7.98 6.48 18.10
CA ARG A 25 8.87 7.46 18.77
C ARG A 25 10.34 7.27 18.36
N GLU A 26 10.83 6.04 18.30
CA GLU A 26 12.20 5.71 17.85
C GLU A 26 12.48 6.22 16.43
N GLN A 27 11.49 6.11 15.54
CA GLN A 27 11.60 6.54 14.15
C GLN A 27 11.28 8.04 13.93
N GLY A 28 11.01 8.81 15.00
CA GLY A 28 10.80 10.27 14.93
C GLY A 28 9.36 10.71 14.68
N TRP A 29 8.38 9.82 14.79
CA TRP A 29 6.96 10.17 14.72
C TRP A 29 6.47 10.79 16.02
N LYS A 30 5.63 11.82 15.93
CA LYS A 30 4.87 12.33 17.08
C LYS A 30 3.57 11.56 17.21
N ILE A 31 3.30 11.02 18.39
CA ILE A 31 1.98 10.52 18.77
C ILE A 31 1.12 11.73 19.16
N LEU A 32 0.07 11.99 18.38
CA LEU A 32 -0.87 13.09 18.61
C LEU A 32 -2.06 12.67 19.48
N GLY A 33 -2.41 11.39 19.47
CA GLY A 33 -3.50 10.85 20.26
C GLY A 33 -3.68 9.36 20.08
N GLU A 34 -4.46 8.77 20.97
CA GLU A 34 -4.87 7.37 20.93
C GLU A 34 -6.38 7.28 21.15
N VAL A 35 -7.03 6.41 20.40
CA VAL A 35 -8.47 6.18 20.49
C VAL A 35 -8.71 4.68 20.63
N ASP A 36 -9.52 4.29 21.61
CA ASP A 36 -9.98 2.91 21.74
C ASP A 36 -11.04 2.61 20.67
N LEU A 37 -10.90 1.48 19.99
CA LEU A 37 -11.87 1.05 19.00
C LEU A 37 -13.09 0.42 19.70
N PRO A 38 -14.33 0.77 19.30
CA PRO A 38 -15.53 0.16 19.84
C PRO A 38 -15.63 -1.31 19.41
N ASP A 39 -16.04 -2.18 20.33
CA ASP A 39 -16.32 -3.61 20.16
C ASP A 39 -15.23 -4.47 19.48
N GLN A 40 -14.77 -5.54 20.16
CA GLN A 40 -13.67 -6.48 19.79
C GLN A 40 -12.25 -6.08 20.23
N GLY A 41 -12.07 -4.88 20.81
CA GLY A 41 -10.79 -4.46 21.37
C GLY A 41 -9.79 -4.02 20.31
N GLY A 42 -9.07 -2.95 20.61
CA GLY A 42 -8.09 -2.37 19.69
C GLY A 42 -7.85 -0.90 19.96
N LYS A 43 -6.85 -0.35 19.28
CA LYS A 43 -6.49 1.06 19.37
C LYS A 43 -6.16 1.62 18.00
N MET A 44 -6.50 2.89 17.84
CA MET A 44 -6.03 3.72 16.74
C MET A 44 -5.06 4.76 17.30
N LEU A 45 -3.83 4.73 16.82
CA LEU A 45 -2.79 5.71 17.17
C LEU A 45 -2.70 6.73 16.05
N LEU A 46 -2.89 8.00 16.41
CA LEU A 46 -2.76 9.12 15.49
C LEU A 46 -1.31 9.60 15.53
N ILE A 47 -0.58 9.41 14.43
CA ILE A 47 0.84 9.74 14.31
C ILE A 47 1.08 10.75 13.20
N CYS A 48 2.06 11.63 13.39
CA CYS A 48 2.41 12.62 12.38
C CYS A 48 3.90 13.00 12.46
N ARG A 49 4.50 13.29 11.30
CA ARG A 49 5.78 14.00 11.22
C ARG A 49 5.54 15.50 11.04
N PRO A 50 6.13 16.37 11.88
CA PRO A 50 5.96 17.82 11.75
C PRO A 50 6.37 18.37 10.38
N GLU A 51 7.40 17.79 9.76
CA GLU A 51 7.86 18.19 8.42
C GLU A 51 6.74 18.06 7.40
N TRP A 52 6.04 16.93 7.41
CA TRP A 52 4.98 16.65 6.44
C TRP A 52 3.75 17.49 6.64
N LEU A 53 3.38 17.76 7.90
CA LEU A 53 2.27 18.65 8.19
C LEU A 53 2.54 20.04 7.61
N SER A 54 3.77 20.54 7.75
CA SER A 54 4.18 21.83 7.21
C SER A 54 4.10 21.85 5.68
N THR A 55 4.61 20.82 5.01
CA THR A 55 4.51 20.70 3.54
C THR A 55 3.06 20.67 3.08
N VAL A 56 2.20 19.85 3.70
CA VAL A 56 0.78 19.75 3.32
C VAL A 56 0.04 21.08 3.51
N ILE A 57 0.29 21.80 4.60
CA ILE A 57 -0.32 23.13 4.83
C ILE A 57 0.05 24.12 3.72
N ASN A 58 1.31 24.11 3.28
CA ASN A 58 1.83 25.09 2.33
C ASN A 58 1.49 24.74 0.87
N GLU A 59 1.52 23.45 0.53
CA GLU A 59 1.32 22.97 -0.84
C GLU A 59 -0.16 22.78 -1.18
N ASP A 60 -0.92 22.11 -0.31
CA ASP A 60 -2.33 21.80 -0.56
C ASP A 60 -3.07 21.49 0.75
N TYR A 61 -3.60 22.54 1.38
CA TYR A 61 -4.27 22.43 2.68
C TYR A 61 -5.51 21.52 2.65
N ASN A 62 -6.09 21.22 1.48
CA ASN A 62 -7.23 20.30 1.39
C ASN A 62 -6.85 18.88 1.83
N LEU A 63 -5.56 18.54 1.75
CA LEU A 63 -5.06 17.23 2.14
C LEU A 63 -4.92 17.07 3.66
N LEU A 64 -5.08 18.15 4.44
CA LEU A 64 -5.14 18.07 5.90
C LEU A 64 -6.21 17.10 6.41
N GLY A 65 -7.28 16.88 5.63
CA GLY A 65 -8.32 15.90 5.96
C GLY A 65 -7.84 14.45 5.98
N PHE A 66 -6.66 14.15 5.43
CA PHE A 66 -6.03 12.83 5.46
C PHE A 66 -4.93 12.70 6.52
N LEU A 67 -4.74 13.76 7.33
CA LEU A 67 -3.78 13.81 8.43
C LEU A 67 -4.52 13.92 9.78
N PRO A 68 -3.91 13.47 10.89
CA PRO A 68 -2.67 12.70 10.97
C PRO A 68 -2.83 11.27 10.45
N CYS A 69 -1.73 10.55 10.26
CA CYS A 69 -1.77 9.14 9.88
C CYS A 69 -2.37 8.31 11.03
N ALA A 70 -3.33 7.44 10.71
CA ALA A 70 -3.95 6.56 11.69
C ALA A 70 -3.38 5.14 11.59
N ILE A 71 -2.54 4.74 12.55
CA ILE A 71 -2.13 3.34 12.70
C ILE A 71 -3.18 2.63 13.54
N THR A 72 -3.85 1.67 12.94
CA THR A 72 -4.96 0.93 13.57
C THR A 72 -4.48 -0.47 13.93
N ILE A 73 -4.67 -0.85 15.20
CA ILE A 73 -4.38 -2.18 15.73
C ILE A 73 -5.67 -2.76 16.31
N PHE A 74 -6.04 -3.96 15.89
CA PHE A 74 -7.25 -4.64 16.36
C PHE A 74 -7.09 -6.14 16.27
N GLU A 75 -7.94 -6.88 16.97
CA GLU A 75 -8.04 -8.32 16.83
C GLU A 75 -9.32 -8.67 16.05
N ARG A 76 -9.20 -9.56 15.07
CA ARG A 76 -10.34 -10.08 14.30
C ARG A 76 -10.10 -11.55 14.00
N GLU A 77 -11.09 -12.39 14.28
CA GLU A 77 -11.05 -13.82 14.00
C GLU A 77 -9.82 -14.51 14.65
N GLY A 78 -9.41 -14.03 15.83
CA GLY A 78 -8.24 -14.53 16.57
C GLY A 78 -6.88 -14.07 16.00
N GLU A 79 -6.88 -13.16 15.02
CA GLU A 79 -5.68 -12.58 14.45
C GLU A 79 -5.54 -11.11 14.84
N VAL A 80 -4.40 -10.76 15.44
CA VAL A 80 -4.03 -9.36 15.64
C VAL A 80 -3.57 -8.79 14.31
N ARG A 81 -4.17 -7.67 13.91
CA ARG A 81 -3.83 -6.94 12.68
C ARG A 81 -3.40 -5.53 13.02
N VAL A 82 -2.41 -5.05 12.30
CA VAL A 82 -1.95 -3.66 12.36
C VAL A 82 -1.80 -3.11 10.96
N GLY A 83 -2.23 -1.86 10.76
CA GLY A 83 -2.18 -1.23 9.45
C GLY A 83 -2.59 0.22 9.42
N THR A 84 -2.57 0.78 8.22
CA THR A 84 -2.93 2.18 7.94
C THR A 84 -3.48 2.31 6.51
N GLY A 85 -4.15 3.43 6.22
CA GLY A 85 -4.43 3.82 4.84
C GLY A 85 -3.14 4.07 4.05
N GLN A 86 -3.13 3.75 2.75
CA GLN A 86 -1.96 3.99 1.88
C GLN A 86 -1.82 5.49 1.57
N PRO A 87 -0.73 6.15 2.01
CA PRO A 87 -0.54 7.58 1.77
C PRO A 87 -0.46 7.94 0.29
N THR A 88 -0.02 7.02 -0.58
CA THR A 88 0.07 7.27 -2.02
C THR A 88 -1.27 7.53 -2.70
N ILE A 89 -2.41 7.22 -2.06
CA ILE A 89 -3.74 7.64 -2.55
C ILE A 89 -3.81 9.16 -2.72
N ILE A 90 -3.15 9.91 -1.84
CA ILE A 90 -3.11 11.38 -1.89
C ILE A 90 -2.49 11.89 -3.20
N LYS A 91 -1.60 11.12 -3.84
CA LYS A 91 -1.03 11.47 -5.16
C LYS A 91 -2.10 11.64 -6.24
N ALA A 92 -3.21 10.91 -6.13
CA ALA A 92 -4.31 11.03 -7.09
C ALA A 92 -5.17 12.27 -6.83
N LEU A 93 -5.01 12.93 -5.68
CA LEU A 93 -5.82 14.06 -5.22
C LEU A 93 -5.11 15.40 -5.40
N SER A 94 -3.80 15.40 -5.63
CA SER A 94 -3.00 16.62 -5.76
C SER A 94 -2.05 16.53 -6.95
N GLN A 95 -1.74 17.68 -7.55
CA GLN A 95 -0.78 17.78 -8.67
C GLN A 95 0.62 18.24 -8.23
N SER A 96 0.82 18.51 -6.93
CA SER A 96 2.12 18.93 -6.40
C SER A 96 3.10 17.75 -6.38
N GLN A 97 4.28 17.97 -6.97
CA GLN A 97 5.37 17.00 -6.95
C GLN A 97 5.89 16.77 -5.53
N ASP A 98 5.88 17.80 -4.69
CA ASP A 98 6.33 17.73 -3.30
C ASP A 98 5.36 16.87 -2.48
N ILE A 99 4.05 17.00 -2.73
CA ILE A 99 3.03 16.10 -2.16
C ILE A 99 3.25 14.67 -2.63
N ALA A 100 3.59 14.46 -3.91
CA ALA A 100 3.83 13.13 -4.42
C ALA A 100 5.07 12.48 -3.79
N GLU A 101 6.14 13.23 -3.59
CA GLU A 101 7.35 12.75 -2.90
C GLU A 101 7.04 12.43 -1.43
N LEU A 102 6.39 13.35 -0.72
CA LEU A 102 5.97 13.17 0.66
C LEU A 102 5.10 11.93 0.82
N ALA A 103 4.12 11.71 -0.05
CA ALA A 103 3.25 10.54 0.00
C ALA A 103 4.03 9.23 -0.20
N GLY A 104 5.06 9.23 -1.06
CA GLY A 104 5.95 8.08 -1.23
C GLY A 104 6.79 7.79 0.02
N GLN A 105 7.37 8.83 0.62
CA GLN A 105 8.13 8.71 1.86
C GLN A 105 7.24 8.22 3.01
N ALA A 106 6.04 8.79 3.11
CA ALA A 106 5.06 8.40 4.13
C ALA A 106 4.64 6.94 4.01
N GLU A 107 4.42 6.45 2.80
CA GLU A 107 4.12 5.04 2.57
C GLU A 107 5.28 4.14 3.00
N SER A 108 6.50 4.44 2.59
CA SER A 108 7.68 3.64 2.95
C SER A 108 7.86 3.57 4.47
N GLN A 109 7.81 4.72 5.15
CA GLN A 109 8.06 4.78 6.58
C GLN A 109 6.92 4.19 7.42
N THR A 110 5.67 4.33 6.99
CA THR A 110 4.55 3.66 7.68
C THR A 110 4.60 2.15 7.50
N ARG A 111 5.00 1.64 6.32
CA ARG A 111 5.23 0.20 6.10
C ARG A 111 6.34 -0.33 7.03
N GLU A 112 7.46 0.38 7.11
CA GLU A 112 8.58 0.01 8.00
C GLU A 112 8.15 0.00 9.48
N LEU A 113 7.42 1.04 9.93
CA LEU A 113 6.84 1.08 11.27
C LEU A 113 5.96 -0.15 11.55
N ILE A 114 5.09 -0.50 10.60
CA ILE A 114 4.21 -1.68 10.71
C ILE A 114 5.02 -2.96 10.78
N HIS A 115 6.06 -3.12 9.95
CA HIS A 115 6.93 -4.29 9.94
C HIS A 115 7.62 -4.49 11.29
N GLU A 116 8.31 -3.46 11.77
CA GLU A 116 9.01 -3.50 13.05
C GLU A 116 8.05 -3.73 14.22
N ALA A 117 6.89 -3.07 14.21
CA ALA A 117 5.94 -3.18 15.31
C ALA A 117 5.22 -4.53 15.34
N ALA A 118 4.97 -5.11 14.18
CA ALA A 118 4.27 -6.38 14.03
C ALA A 118 5.19 -7.60 14.05
N GLY A 119 6.51 -7.40 13.91
CA GLY A 119 7.51 -8.46 13.82
C GLY A 119 7.45 -9.21 12.49
N VAL A 120 7.14 -8.52 11.39
CA VAL A 120 6.98 -9.10 10.05
C VAL A 120 7.96 -8.44 9.06
N SER A 121 8.21 -9.09 7.93
CA SER A 121 9.02 -8.56 6.81
C SER A 121 8.14 -8.26 5.59
N ASP A 122 8.69 -7.81 4.46
CA ASP A 122 7.93 -7.83 3.19
C ASP A 122 7.44 -9.23 2.83
N LEU A 123 6.30 -9.28 2.13
CA LEU A 123 5.72 -10.52 1.63
C LEU A 123 6.40 -10.94 0.34
N LYS A 124 6.64 -12.25 0.18
CA LYS A 124 7.21 -12.76 -1.06
C LYS A 124 6.13 -12.86 -2.15
N PRO A 125 6.39 -12.29 -3.36
CA PRO A 125 5.52 -12.52 -4.50
C PRO A 125 5.63 -13.98 -4.95
N THR A 126 4.48 -14.60 -5.19
CA THR A 126 4.33 -16.00 -5.63
C THR A 126 3.78 -16.11 -7.05
N GLY A 127 3.21 -15.03 -7.59
CA GLY A 127 2.76 -14.98 -8.97
C GLY A 127 2.53 -13.56 -9.45
N VAL A 128 2.77 -13.34 -10.74
CA VAL A 128 2.56 -12.05 -11.41
C VAL A 128 1.66 -12.27 -12.62
N LYS A 129 0.62 -11.47 -12.76
CA LYS A 129 -0.28 -11.48 -13.92
C LYS A 129 -0.44 -10.07 -14.48
N LEU A 130 -0.06 -9.90 -15.74
CA LEU A 130 -0.18 -8.65 -16.50
C LEU A 130 -1.43 -8.70 -17.38
N TYR A 131 -2.42 -7.88 -17.05
CA TYR A 131 -3.56 -7.60 -17.93
C TYR A 131 -3.14 -6.61 -19.02
N SER A 132 -3.32 -7.01 -20.27
CA SER A 132 -2.76 -6.35 -21.45
C SER A 132 -3.74 -6.36 -22.62
N THR A 133 -3.47 -5.57 -23.65
CA THR A 133 -4.09 -5.68 -24.98
C THR A 133 -3.00 -5.72 -26.04
N ARG A 134 -3.30 -6.29 -27.22
CA ARG A 134 -2.28 -6.49 -28.27
C ARG A 134 -1.72 -5.17 -28.83
N SER A 135 -2.50 -4.10 -28.77
CA SER A 135 -2.14 -2.78 -29.32
C SER A 135 -1.57 -1.80 -28.30
N CYS A 136 -1.54 -2.15 -27.01
CA CYS A 136 -1.14 -1.24 -25.94
C CYS A 136 0.40 -1.10 -25.86
N PRO A 137 0.97 0.08 -26.14
CA PRO A 137 2.42 0.27 -26.09
C PRO A 137 2.98 0.13 -24.67
N TYR A 138 2.30 0.68 -23.66
CA TYR A 138 2.73 0.58 -22.26
C TYR A 138 2.73 -0.85 -21.75
N CYS A 139 1.78 -1.67 -22.20
CA CYS A 139 1.70 -3.07 -21.84
C CYS A 139 2.88 -3.86 -22.42
N ASN A 140 3.31 -3.53 -23.64
CA ASN A 140 4.53 -4.09 -24.22
C ASN A 140 5.80 -3.62 -23.47
N MET A 141 5.84 -2.35 -23.04
CA MET A 141 6.96 -1.84 -22.22
C MET A 141 7.06 -2.58 -20.88
N GLU A 142 5.94 -2.76 -20.20
CA GLU A 142 5.88 -3.46 -18.92
C GLU A 142 6.22 -4.95 -19.06
N LYS A 143 5.67 -5.62 -20.08
CA LYS A 143 6.02 -7.00 -20.42
C LYS A 143 7.53 -7.15 -20.63
N ASN A 144 8.13 -6.31 -21.48
CA ASN A 144 9.56 -6.37 -21.75
C ASN A 144 10.40 -6.08 -20.49
N TRP A 145 9.91 -5.20 -19.61
CA TRP A 145 10.58 -4.93 -18.34
C TRP A 145 10.54 -6.15 -17.41
N LEU A 146 9.39 -6.83 -17.28
CA LEU A 146 9.27 -8.07 -16.51
C LEU A 146 10.17 -9.18 -17.06
N GLU A 147 10.17 -9.38 -18.39
CA GLU A 147 11.04 -10.35 -19.07
C GLU A 147 12.52 -10.01 -18.87
N GLY A 148 12.90 -8.73 -18.97
CA GLY A 148 14.26 -8.25 -18.76
C GLY A 148 14.80 -8.53 -17.35
N HIS A 149 13.92 -8.51 -16.33
CA HIS A 149 14.26 -8.86 -14.94
C HIS A 149 14.05 -10.35 -14.62
N LYS A 150 13.73 -11.18 -15.62
CA LYS A 150 13.49 -12.63 -15.46
C LYS A 150 12.35 -12.94 -14.48
N ILE A 151 11.33 -12.09 -14.45
CA ILE A 151 10.15 -12.28 -13.62
C ILE A 151 9.16 -13.17 -14.39
N GLU A 152 8.90 -14.36 -13.85
CA GLU A 152 7.84 -15.23 -14.38
C GLU A 152 6.48 -14.55 -14.21
N HIS A 153 5.74 -14.40 -15.31
CA HIS A 153 4.45 -13.74 -15.29
C HIS A 153 3.52 -14.32 -16.36
N GLN A 154 2.22 -14.22 -16.09
CA GLN A 154 1.17 -14.56 -17.03
C GLN A 154 0.69 -13.28 -17.74
N VAL A 155 0.65 -13.28 -19.07
CA VAL A 155 0.02 -12.19 -19.84
C VAL A 155 -1.41 -12.58 -20.17
N VAL A 156 -2.37 -11.76 -19.75
CA VAL A 156 -3.80 -11.94 -20.01
C VAL A 156 -4.29 -10.85 -20.95
N TYR A 157 -4.68 -11.26 -22.16
CA TYR A 157 -5.14 -10.35 -23.22
C TYR A 157 -6.65 -10.09 -23.08
N VAL A 158 -7.01 -9.00 -22.40
CA VAL A 158 -8.41 -8.65 -22.07
C VAL A 158 -9.22 -8.17 -23.27
N ASP A 159 -8.55 -7.80 -24.37
CA ASP A 159 -9.18 -7.49 -25.66
C ASP A 159 -9.86 -8.71 -26.30
N ASN A 160 -9.41 -9.92 -25.97
CA ASN A 160 -9.96 -11.17 -26.48
C ASN A 160 -10.71 -11.98 -25.41
N ASP A 161 -10.56 -11.64 -24.13
CA ASP A 161 -11.22 -12.29 -23.00
C ASP A 161 -12.05 -11.29 -22.18
N GLN A 162 -13.33 -11.17 -22.54
CA GLN A 162 -14.26 -10.30 -21.84
C GLN A 162 -14.50 -10.70 -20.37
N LYS A 163 -14.30 -11.97 -20.03
CA LYS A 163 -14.49 -12.44 -18.65
C LYS A 163 -13.37 -11.91 -17.78
N GLU A 164 -12.13 -12.01 -18.24
CA GLU A 164 -10.97 -11.45 -17.56
C GLU A 164 -11.00 -9.92 -17.55
N ALA A 165 -11.49 -9.27 -18.61
CA ALA A 165 -11.71 -7.82 -18.64
C ALA A 165 -12.67 -7.37 -17.53
N LYS A 166 -13.81 -8.04 -17.38
CA LYS A 166 -14.78 -7.75 -16.30
C LYS A 166 -14.21 -8.05 -14.92
N ALA A 167 -13.46 -9.14 -14.77
CA ALA A 167 -12.82 -9.49 -13.50
C ALA A 167 -11.79 -8.42 -13.08
N MET A 168 -10.97 -7.95 -14.02
CA MET A 168 -10.03 -6.84 -13.81
C MET A 168 -10.76 -5.58 -13.35
N VAL A 169 -11.80 -5.14 -14.09
CA VAL A 169 -12.61 -3.96 -13.74
C VAL A 169 -13.24 -4.09 -12.36
N ASN A 170 -13.82 -5.25 -12.03
CA ASN A 170 -14.46 -5.47 -10.74
C ASN A 170 -13.46 -5.42 -9.57
N LYS A 171 -12.23 -5.91 -9.77
CA LYS A 171 -11.17 -5.92 -8.75
C LYS A 171 -10.49 -4.55 -8.56
N THR A 172 -10.34 -3.79 -9.65
CA THR A 172 -9.51 -2.58 -9.63
C THR A 172 -10.29 -1.28 -9.80
N GLY A 173 -11.49 -1.33 -10.38
CA GLY A 173 -12.23 -0.18 -10.89
C GLY A 173 -11.67 0.35 -12.22
N GLN A 174 -10.57 -0.22 -12.72
CA GLN A 174 -9.87 0.28 -13.89
C GLN A 174 -10.39 -0.40 -15.16
N MET A 175 -10.79 0.40 -16.14
CA MET A 175 -11.22 -0.07 -17.47
C MET A 175 -10.06 -0.24 -18.46
N GLY A 176 -8.96 0.51 -18.26
CA GLY A 176 -7.79 0.48 -19.13
C GLY A 176 -6.71 -0.52 -18.69
N VAL A 177 -5.74 -0.73 -19.58
CA VAL A 177 -4.52 -1.50 -19.35
C VAL A 177 -3.30 -0.57 -19.49
N PRO A 178 -2.11 -0.92 -18.95
CA PRO A 178 -1.80 -2.14 -18.21
C PRO A 178 -2.35 -2.14 -16.77
N VAL A 179 -2.66 -3.33 -16.28
CA VAL A 179 -2.93 -3.59 -14.86
C VAL A 179 -2.16 -4.85 -14.47
N THR A 180 -1.41 -4.80 -13.38
CA THR A 180 -0.62 -5.95 -12.91
C THR A 180 -1.09 -6.42 -11.56
N GLU A 181 -1.46 -7.70 -11.48
CA GLU A 181 -1.83 -8.43 -10.26
C GLU A 181 -0.59 -9.16 -9.74
N ILE A 182 -0.17 -8.86 -8.52
CA ILE A 182 0.90 -9.56 -7.79
C ILE A 182 0.25 -10.35 -6.65
N LEU A 183 0.38 -11.67 -6.68
CA LEU A 183 -0.09 -12.57 -5.63
C LEU A 183 1.02 -12.81 -4.61
N PHE A 184 0.72 -12.68 -3.33
CA PHE A 184 1.67 -12.89 -2.23
C PHE A 184 1.44 -14.22 -1.50
N GLU A 185 2.45 -14.65 -0.76
CA GLU A 185 2.44 -15.92 0.00
C GLU A 185 1.32 -16.02 1.06
N ASN A 186 0.73 -14.90 1.49
CA ASN A 186 -0.42 -14.86 2.38
C ASN A 186 -1.77 -15.05 1.66
N GLY A 187 -1.77 -15.21 0.34
CA GLY A 187 -2.96 -15.35 -0.49
C GLY A 187 -3.63 -14.03 -0.87
N GLU A 188 -3.08 -12.88 -0.45
CA GLU A 188 -3.57 -11.57 -0.87
C GLU A 188 -2.93 -11.14 -2.20
N SER A 189 -3.67 -10.33 -2.96
CA SER A 189 -3.18 -9.74 -4.21
C SER A 189 -3.03 -8.23 -4.09
N GLU A 190 -1.97 -7.68 -4.66
CA GLU A 190 -1.83 -6.25 -4.95
C GLU A 190 -2.03 -5.98 -6.44
N TYR A 191 -2.72 -4.88 -6.74
CA TYR A 191 -3.00 -4.45 -8.10
C TYR A 191 -2.30 -3.12 -8.39
N ILE A 192 -1.47 -3.11 -9.42
CA ILE A 192 -0.76 -1.93 -9.90
C ILE A 192 -1.46 -1.47 -11.18
N ILE A 193 -1.86 -0.19 -11.21
CA ILE A 193 -2.54 0.40 -12.36
C ILE A 193 -1.52 1.21 -13.16
N GLY A 194 -1.41 0.92 -14.45
CA GLY A 194 -0.42 1.52 -15.31
C GLY A 194 0.99 0.96 -15.08
N PHE A 195 1.93 1.41 -15.91
CA PHE A 195 3.33 0.97 -15.82
C PHE A 195 4.10 1.79 -14.78
N ASP A 196 3.90 1.46 -13.50
CA ASP A 196 4.60 2.07 -12.36
C ASP A 196 5.87 1.28 -12.02
N LYS A 197 6.97 1.60 -12.71
CA LYS A 197 8.27 0.95 -12.50
C LYS A 197 8.73 1.00 -11.03
N PRO A 198 8.71 2.15 -10.33
CA PRO A 198 9.11 2.19 -8.92
C PRO A 198 8.33 1.20 -8.05
N LYS A 199 7.01 1.14 -8.21
CA LYS A 199 6.16 0.24 -7.42
C LYS A 199 6.39 -1.23 -7.77
N LEU A 200 6.53 -1.55 -9.06
CA LEU A 200 6.87 -2.90 -9.52
C LEU A 200 8.24 -3.35 -8.98
N SER A 201 9.26 -2.49 -9.05
CA SER A 201 10.60 -2.77 -8.51
C SER A 201 10.53 -3.11 -7.03
N SER A 202 9.84 -2.27 -6.26
CA SER A 202 9.72 -2.43 -4.82
C SER A 202 9.00 -3.72 -4.41
N LEU A 203 7.91 -4.08 -5.11
CA LEU A 203 7.12 -5.26 -4.76
C LEU A 203 7.73 -6.58 -5.26
N LEU A 204 8.50 -6.53 -6.34
CA LEU A 204 9.14 -7.70 -6.95
C LEU A 204 10.60 -7.87 -6.52
N GLY A 205 11.15 -6.92 -5.78
CA GLY A 205 12.51 -7.00 -5.20
C GLY A 205 13.62 -6.88 -6.24
N VAL A 206 13.42 -6.04 -7.26
CA VAL A 206 14.38 -5.81 -8.36
C VAL A 206 14.88 -4.39 -8.42
#